data_AF-A0AAP7FIN6-F1
#
_entry.id   AF-A0AAP7FIN6-F1
#
_cell.length_a   1.000
_cell.length_b   1.000
_cell.length_c   1.000
_cell.angle_alpha   90.00
_cell.angle_beta   90.00
_cell.angle_gamma   90.00
#
_symmetry.space_group_name_H-M   'P 1'
#
loop_
_entity.id
_entity.type
_entity.pdbx_description
1 polymer ?
#
loop_
_entity_poly.entity_id
_entity_poly.type
_entity_poly.pdbx_seq_one_letter_code
_entity_poly.pdbx_strand_id
1 'polypeptide(L)'
;MLTDNMAHRALFTLPPIRPSAETAPAVQVLPEQKIVTGDKEVDAVLWLREVIKTGQAGPIATALDAAAKIKTPLKQIEQRYVDYVKRSSGNSLFAVMFSFGFADLEKLAKGSLEKASLASEAQARFEGETIFEDTPAEQFCEKALKRCKGFKSYIDNDKVEVAKRFRKHAEMMPNTLDDCLHEIAYWDRLYVLRHAVGEWGDGMHEAIARDWFVQGLLSEIKPRNKYEALRVLDYAAHAESIEHDEMVSIARNLIAAGA
;
A
#
# COMPACT_ATOMS: atom_id res chain seq x y z
N MET A 1 -22.91 13.36 -22.88
CA MET A 1 -21.59 12.97 -22.32
C MET A 1 -21.85 12.30 -20.99
N LEU A 2 -21.22 11.16 -20.70
CA LEU A 2 -21.25 10.57 -19.36
C LEU A 2 -20.54 11.50 -18.39
N THR A 3 -21.20 11.83 -17.29
CA THR A 3 -20.66 12.65 -16.21
C THR A 3 -20.27 11.76 -15.04
N ASP A 4 -19.24 12.19 -14.33
CA ASP A 4 -18.74 11.55 -13.11
C ASP A 4 -19.89 11.35 -12.11
N ASN A 5 -19.91 10.20 -11.43
CA ASN A 5 -20.90 9.91 -10.39
C ASN A 5 -20.47 10.54 -9.06
N MET A 6 -21.08 11.68 -8.71
CA MET A 6 -20.74 12.40 -7.47
C MET A 6 -21.10 11.64 -6.19
N ALA A 7 -22.17 10.82 -6.20
CA ALA A 7 -22.56 10.03 -5.03
C ALA A 7 -21.54 8.91 -4.77
N HIS A 8 -21.11 8.23 -5.83
CA HIS A 8 -20.02 7.27 -5.79
C HIS A 8 -18.73 7.91 -5.29
N ARG A 9 -18.27 9.03 -5.87
CA ARG A 9 -17.04 9.69 -5.43
C ARG A 9 -17.09 10.11 -3.97
N ALA A 10 -18.23 10.61 -3.51
CA ALA A 10 -18.40 10.98 -2.11
C ALA A 10 -18.26 9.79 -1.15
N LEU A 11 -18.75 8.60 -1.55
CA LEU A 11 -18.59 7.38 -0.76
C LEU A 11 -17.12 6.90 -0.73
N PHE A 12 -16.45 6.95 -1.88
CA PHE A 12 -15.05 6.53 -2.04
C PHE A 12 -14.08 7.71 -1.88
N THR A 13 -14.25 8.49 -0.81
CA THR A 13 -13.35 9.57 -0.46
C THR A 13 -12.93 9.43 0.99
N LEU A 14 -11.62 9.48 1.22
CA LEU A 14 -11.07 9.44 2.58
C LEU A 14 -11.46 10.70 3.35
N PRO A 15 -11.57 10.63 4.69
CA PRO A 15 -11.77 11.81 5.52
C PRO A 15 -10.76 12.92 5.22
N PRO A 16 -11.17 14.20 5.27
CA PRO A 16 -10.27 15.31 5.02
C PRO A 16 -9.16 15.37 6.07
N ILE A 17 -7.99 15.87 5.67
CA ILE A 17 -6.87 16.09 6.57
C ILE A 17 -7.24 17.19 7.56
N ARG A 18 -7.13 16.91 8.85
CA ARG A 18 -7.34 17.89 9.91
C ARG A 18 -5.99 18.51 10.28
N PRO A 19 -5.89 19.85 10.37
CA PRO A 19 -4.65 20.49 10.76
C PRO A 19 -4.30 20.10 12.19
N SER A 20 -3.05 19.72 12.43
CA SER A 20 -2.59 19.44 13.78
C SER A 20 -2.59 20.72 14.60
N ALA A 21 -3.14 20.66 15.82
CA ALA A 21 -3.04 21.71 16.82
C ALA A 21 -1.76 21.57 17.68
N GLU A 22 -0.94 20.55 17.42
CA GLU A 22 0.23 20.24 18.22
C GLU A 22 1.41 21.15 17.84
N THR A 23 1.75 22.06 18.74
CA THR A 23 2.87 23.00 18.60
C THR A 23 4.13 22.54 19.33
N ALA A 24 4.07 21.41 20.03
CA ALA A 24 5.21 20.89 20.77
C ALA A 24 6.18 20.18 19.81
N PRO A 25 7.49 20.45 19.88
CA PRO A 25 8.47 19.70 19.10
C PRO A 25 8.45 18.23 19.52
N ALA A 26 8.25 17.34 18.56
CA ALA A 26 8.30 15.90 18.80
C ALA A 26 9.68 15.52 19.37
N VAL A 27 9.68 14.85 20.53
CA VAL A 27 10.91 14.40 21.17
C VAL A 27 11.50 13.25 20.34
N GLN A 28 12.68 13.50 19.75
CA GLN A 28 13.42 12.53 18.95
C GLN A 28 14.15 11.55 19.86
N VAL A 29 13.48 10.49 20.28
CA VAL A 29 14.12 9.43 21.08
C VAL A 29 14.88 8.51 20.12
N LEU A 30 16.20 8.46 20.28
CA LEU A 30 17.06 7.53 19.55
C LEU A 30 17.09 6.17 20.26
N PRO A 31 17.16 5.05 19.51
CA PRO A 31 17.34 3.74 20.10
C PRO A 31 18.71 3.63 20.79
N GLU A 32 18.78 2.88 21.89
CA GLU A 32 20.04 2.55 22.55
C GLU A 32 20.90 1.61 21.69
N GLN A 33 22.22 1.80 21.75
CA GLN A 33 23.17 0.92 21.06
C GLN A 33 23.27 -0.42 21.79
N LYS A 34 23.16 -1.52 21.04
CA LYS A 34 23.18 -2.90 21.58
C LYS A 34 24.32 -3.70 20.95
N ILE A 35 24.86 -4.65 21.71
CA ILE A 35 25.82 -5.65 21.23
C ILE A 35 25.02 -6.90 20.89
N VAL A 36 24.96 -7.27 19.61
CA VAL A 36 24.12 -8.38 19.11
C VAL A 36 25.00 -9.52 18.61
N THR A 37 25.95 -9.18 17.75
CA THR A 37 26.84 -10.14 17.09
C THR A 37 28.21 -10.21 17.76
N GLY A 38 28.61 -9.16 18.49
CA GLY A 38 29.96 -9.00 19.02
C GLY A 38 30.96 -8.44 18.01
N ASP A 39 30.57 -8.31 16.73
CA ASP A 39 31.32 -7.55 15.73
C ASP A 39 30.87 -6.08 15.78
N LYS A 40 31.81 -5.19 16.15
CA LYS A 40 31.54 -3.76 16.34
C LYS A 40 30.97 -3.07 15.11
N GLU A 41 31.40 -3.46 13.90
CA GLU A 41 30.94 -2.83 12.67
C GLU A 41 29.56 -3.36 12.27
N VAL A 42 29.32 -4.65 12.45
CA VAL A 42 27.99 -5.25 12.21
C VAL A 42 26.97 -4.69 13.21
N ASP A 43 27.33 -4.62 14.49
CA ASP A 43 26.49 -4.05 15.55
C ASP A 43 26.24 -2.55 15.34
N ALA A 44 27.21 -1.81 14.81
CA ALA A 44 27.01 -0.42 14.40
C ALA A 44 25.99 -0.30 13.26
N VAL A 45 26.10 -1.11 12.19
CA VAL A 45 25.12 -1.08 11.09
C VAL A 45 23.74 -1.52 11.56
N LEU A 46 23.64 -2.53 12.44
CA LEU A 46 22.38 -2.91 13.08
C LEU A 46 21.73 -1.72 13.82
N TRP A 47 22.52 -1.00 14.61
CA TRP A 47 22.02 0.19 15.30
C TRP A 47 21.60 1.31 14.33
N LEU A 48 22.38 1.57 13.28
CA LEU A 48 21.99 2.54 12.24
C LEU A 48 20.66 2.16 11.58
N ARG A 49 20.42 0.87 11.33
CA ARG A 49 19.13 0.38 10.82
C ARG A 49 17.99 0.67 11.79
N GLU A 50 18.20 0.48 13.10
CA GLU A 50 17.20 0.82 14.12
C GLU A 50 16.92 2.33 14.19
N VAL A 51 17.96 3.17 14.09
CA VAL A 51 17.79 4.63 13.97
C VAL A 51 16.98 4.97 12.73
N ILE A 52 17.28 4.35 11.59
CA ILE A 52 16.55 4.61 10.34
C ILE A 52 15.08 4.21 10.45
N LYS A 53 14.80 3.06 11.07
CA LYS A 53 13.43 2.56 11.28
C LYS A 53 12.56 3.48 12.14
N THR A 54 13.14 4.42 12.88
CA THR A 54 12.36 5.44 13.62
C THR A 54 11.57 6.37 12.69
N GLY A 55 11.92 6.47 11.41
CA GLY A 55 11.23 7.35 10.45
C GLY A 55 11.53 8.84 10.63
N GLN A 56 12.45 9.21 11.52
CA GLN A 56 12.75 10.61 11.83
C GLN A 56 13.81 11.18 10.86
N ALA A 57 13.47 12.22 10.11
CA ALA A 57 14.30 12.75 9.02
C ALA A 57 15.73 13.17 9.45
N GLY A 58 15.87 13.88 10.58
CA GLY A 58 17.17 14.31 11.09
C GLY A 58 18.09 13.14 11.49
N PRO A 59 17.61 12.22 12.37
CA PRO A 59 18.32 10.99 12.69
C PRO A 59 18.65 10.11 11.49
N ILE A 60 17.74 9.96 10.53
CA ILE A 60 17.99 9.21 9.30
C ILE A 60 19.15 9.80 8.50
N ALA A 61 19.16 11.12 8.28
CA ALA A 61 20.26 11.78 7.58
C ALA A 61 21.60 11.56 8.30
N THR A 62 21.60 11.70 9.62
CA THR A 62 22.78 11.46 10.46
C THR A 62 23.25 10.00 10.37
N ALA A 63 22.31 9.04 10.32
CA ALA A 63 22.62 7.62 10.22
C ALA A 63 23.22 7.26 8.84
N LEU A 64 22.72 7.84 7.76
CA LEU A 64 23.27 7.65 6.42
C LEU A 64 24.67 8.27 6.31
N ASP A 65 24.89 9.46 6.85
CA ASP A 65 26.21 10.09 6.90
C ASP A 65 27.22 9.27 7.74
N ALA A 66 26.75 8.66 8.83
CA ALA A 66 27.57 7.76 9.65
C ALA A 66 27.92 6.48 8.89
N ALA A 67 26.96 5.89 8.16
CA ALA A 67 27.19 4.71 7.33
C ALA A 67 28.24 4.97 6.23
N ALA A 68 28.19 6.14 5.59
CA ALA A 68 29.14 6.53 4.54
C ALA A 68 30.58 6.69 5.05
N LYS A 69 30.78 6.88 6.36
CA LYS A 69 32.10 7.00 7.01
C LYS A 69 32.69 5.65 7.42
N ILE A 70 31.94 4.55 7.29
CA ILE A 70 32.44 3.21 7.59
C ILE A 70 33.46 2.82 6.51
N LYS A 71 34.70 2.53 6.95
CA LYS A 71 35.80 2.19 6.03
C LYS A 71 35.58 0.85 5.32
N THR A 72 34.99 -0.10 6.02
CA THR A 72 34.70 -1.43 5.49
C THR A 72 33.51 -1.36 4.54
N PRO A 73 33.61 -1.90 3.31
CA PRO A 73 32.49 -1.90 2.37
C PRO A 73 31.24 -2.57 2.97
N LEU A 74 30.08 -1.91 2.89
CA LEU A 74 28.84 -2.40 3.52
C LEU A 74 28.47 -3.83 3.09
N LYS A 75 28.77 -4.24 1.85
CA LYS A 75 28.58 -5.62 1.38
C LYS A 75 29.38 -6.66 2.17
N GLN A 76 30.59 -6.31 2.62
CA GLN A 76 31.39 -7.20 3.47
C GLN A 76 30.80 -7.29 4.88
N ILE A 77 30.21 -6.19 5.37
CA ILE A 77 29.49 -6.18 6.66
C ILE A 77 28.25 -7.07 6.59
N GLU A 78 27.49 -6.98 5.50
CA GLU A 78 26.35 -7.86 5.22
C GLU A 78 26.77 -9.32 5.20
N GLN A 79 27.86 -9.69 4.51
CA GLN A 79 28.31 -11.08 4.49
C GLN A 79 28.64 -11.61 5.90
N ARG A 80 29.30 -10.82 6.75
CA ARG A 80 29.57 -11.20 8.15
C ARG A 80 28.28 -11.38 8.95
N TYR A 81 27.30 -10.50 8.73
CA TYR A 81 25.99 -10.62 9.37
C TYR A 81 25.24 -11.88 8.90
N VAL A 82 25.24 -12.16 7.59
CA VAL A 82 24.65 -13.38 7.01
C VAL A 82 25.31 -14.63 7.62
N ASP A 83 26.64 -14.66 7.73
CA ASP A 83 27.37 -15.77 8.32
C ASP A 83 27.03 -15.96 9.81
N TYR A 84 26.89 -14.85 10.56
CA TYR A 84 26.42 -14.87 11.94
C TYR A 84 24.99 -15.44 12.05
N VAL A 85 24.06 -14.96 11.22
CA VAL A 85 22.66 -15.44 11.21
C VAL A 85 22.60 -16.91 10.86
N LYS A 86 23.39 -17.37 9.89
CA LYS A 86 23.48 -18.78 9.51
C LYS A 86 23.92 -19.67 10.68
N ARG A 87 24.93 -19.24 11.44
CA ARG A 87 25.44 -19.98 12.62
C ARG A 87 24.46 -19.95 13.80
N SER A 88 23.86 -18.80 14.08
CA SER A 88 22.98 -18.60 15.24
C SER A 88 21.57 -19.18 15.06
N SER A 89 21.07 -19.26 13.81
CA SER A 89 19.73 -19.79 13.49
C SER A 89 19.71 -21.30 13.21
N GLY A 90 20.81 -22.02 13.45
CA GLY A 90 20.90 -23.45 13.17
C GLY A 90 20.84 -23.81 11.68
N ASN A 91 21.42 -22.97 10.81
CA ASN A 91 21.33 -23.07 9.34
C ASN A 91 19.90 -22.95 8.77
N SER A 92 19.02 -22.20 9.43
CA SER A 92 17.70 -21.90 8.86
C SER A 92 17.85 -21.10 7.56
N LEU A 93 17.48 -21.71 6.43
CA LEU A 93 17.51 -21.06 5.12
C LEU A 93 16.60 -19.82 5.09
N PHE A 94 15.49 -19.86 5.82
CA PHE A 94 14.58 -18.74 5.97
C PHE A 94 15.27 -17.56 6.67
N ALA A 95 15.90 -17.78 7.83
CA ALA A 95 16.58 -16.71 8.57
C ALA A 95 17.71 -16.06 7.74
N VAL A 96 18.46 -16.86 6.98
CA VAL A 96 19.49 -16.36 6.07
C VAL A 96 18.88 -15.52 4.95
N MET A 97 17.75 -15.94 4.37
CA MET A 97 17.08 -15.16 3.31
C MET A 97 16.68 -13.76 3.79
N PHE A 98 16.14 -13.62 5.01
CA PHE A 98 15.78 -12.31 5.59
C PHE A 98 16.98 -11.42 5.94
N SER A 99 18.20 -11.98 5.96
CA SER A 99 19.41 -11.20 6.20
C SER A 99 19.98 -10.53 4.95
N PHE A 100 19.52 -10.91 3.75
CA PHE A 100 19.92 -10.25 2.50
C PHE A 100 19.32 -8.83 2.40
N GLY A 101 20.08 -7.90 1.83
CA GLY A 101 19.71 -6.47 1.79
C GLY A 101 19.96 -5.75 3.11
N PHE A 102 20.71 -6.37 4.02
CA PHE A 102 21.13 -5.76 5.30
C PHE A 102 21.92 -4.46 5.10
N ALA A 103 22.74 -4.37 4.05
CA ALA A 103 23.52 -3.18 3.73
C ALA A 103 22.72 -2.08 3.02
N ASP A 104 21.49 -2.33 2.56
CA ASP A 104 20.71 -1.37 1.79
C ASP A 104 19.99 -0.37 2.71
N LEU A 105 20.78 0.53 3.29
CA LEU A 105 20.32 1.56 4.23
C LEU A 105 19.52 2.67 3.53
N GLU A 106 19.81 2.93 2.25
CA GLU A 106 19.11 3.95 1.47
C GLU A 106 17.67 3.54 1.16
N LYS A 107 17.46 2.30 0.70
CA LYS A 107 16.11 1.77 0.51
C LYS A 107 15.34 1.70 1.82
N LEU A 108 16.00 1.28 2.90
CA LEU A 108 15.41 1.29 4.24
C LEU A 108 14.99 2.69 4.66
N ALA A 109 15.86 3.69 4.46
CA ALA A 109 15.58 5.09 4.78
C ALA A 109 14.39 5.65 4.00
N LYS A 110 14.34 5.40 2.69
CA LYS A 110 13.20 5.80 1.85
C LYS A 110 11.89 5.19 2.38
N GLY A 111 11.88 3.89 2.64
CA GLY A 111 10.70 3.19 3.16
C GLY A 111 10.28 3.67 4.55
N SER A 112 11.23 3.96 5.44
CA SER A 112 10.93 4.47 6.79
C SER A 112 10.37 5.91 6.76
N LEU A 113 10.90 6.77 5.88
CA LEU A 113 10.36 8.13 5.69
C LEU A 113 8.94 8.09 5.09
N GLU A 114 8.73 7.24 4.09
CA GLU A 114 7.41 7.05 3.47
C GLU A 114 6.40 6.51 4.49
N LYS A 115 6.76 5.48 5.26
CA LYS A 115 5.91 4.95 6.34
C LYS A 115 5.57 6.02 7.38
N ALA A 116 6.55 6.83 7.81
CA ALA A 116 6.31 7.90 8.76
C ALA A 116 5.38 8.99 8.20
N SER A 117 5.55 9.36 6.93
CA SER A 117 4.66 10.30 6.24
C SER A 117 3.24 9.75 6.14
N LEU A 118 3.07 8.48 5.79
CA LEU A 118 1.77 7.81 5.72
C LEU A 118 1.11 7.72 7.10
N ALA A 119 1.88 7.38 8.14
CA ALA A 119 1.38 7.32 9.52
C ALA A 119 0.93 8.70 10.02
N SER A 120 1.66 9.77 9.66
CA SER A 120 1.27 11.14 9.97
C SER A 120 -0.02 11.55 9.23
N GLU A 121 -0.15 11.20 7.95
CA GLU A 121 -1.39 11.44 7.21
C GLU A 121 -2.57 10.67 7.80
N ALA A 122 -2.37 9.40 8.14
CA ALA A 122 -3.36 8.56 8.78
C ALA A 122 -3.89 9.21 10.07
N GLN A 123 -3.01 9.69 10.95
CA GLN A 123 -3.40 10.40 12.17
C GLN A 123 -4.13 11.72 11.88
N ALA A 124 -3.76 12.43 10.80
CA ALA A 124 -4.42 13.67 10.44
C ALA A 124 -5.85 13.43 9.88
N ARG A 125 -6.08 12.30 9.21
CA ARG A 125 -7.40 11.92 8.65
C ARG A 125 -8.30 11.24 9.66
N PHE A 126 -7.76 10.35 10.49
CA PHE A 126 -8.51 9.48 11.39
C PHE A 126 -8.24 9.81 12.86
N GLU A 127 -9.28 9.76 13.70
CA GLU A 127 -9.17 9.99 15.15
C GLU A 127 -8.81 8.70 15.87
N GLY A 128 -7.71 8.67 16.62
CA GLY A 128 -7.31 7.49 17.39
C GLY A 128 -7.23 6.23 16.53
N GLU A 129 -7.97 5.20 16.92
CA GLU A 129 -8.00 3.89 16.23
C GLU A 129 -9.08 3.79 15.14
N THR A 130 -9.82 4.86 14.85
CA THR A 130 -10.92 4.85 13.84
C THR A 130 -10.46 4.47 12.43
N ILE A 131 -9.15 4.54 12.14
CA ILE A 131 -8.58 4.04 10.89
C ILE A 131 -8.81 2.53 10.69
N PHE A 132 -8.93 1.77 11.77
CA PHE A 132 -9.16 0.32 11.73
C PHE A 132 -10.64 -0.05 11.73
N GLU A 133 -11.53 0.93 11.89
CA GLU A 133 -12.97 0.71 11.79
C GLU A 133 -13.41 0.61 10.32
N ASP A 134 -14.52 -0.09 10.09
CA ASP A 134 -15.10 -0.24 8.76
C ASP A 134 -15.60 1.11 8.24
N THR A 135 -15.01 1.53 7.13
CA THR A 135 -15.41 2.75 6.44
C THR A 135 -16.81 2.62 5.84
N PRO A 136 -17.53 3.73 5.56
CA PRO A 136 -18.82 3.66 4.87
C PRO A 136 -18.79 2.89 3.54
N ALA A 137 -17.66 2.97 2.81
CA ALA A 137 -17.43 2.20 1.58
C ALA A 137 -17.36 0.68 1.85
N GLU A 138 -16.64 0.25 2.89
CA GLU A 138 -16.56 -1.15 3.30
C GLU A 138 -17.92 -1.69 3.76
N GLN A 139 -18.66 -0.92 4.56
CA GLN A 139 -20.01 -1.26 4.98
C GLN A 139 -21.00 -1.35 3.80
N PHE A 140 -20.79 -0.55 2.75
CA PHE A 140 -21.56 -0.67 1.51
C PHE A 140 -21.27 -2.02 0.83
N CYS A 141 -20.00 -2.41 0.71
CA CYS A 141 -19.61 -3.68 0.11
C CYS A 141 -20.18 -4.88 0.87
N GLU A 142 -20.10 -4.85 2.21
CA GLU A 142 -20.71 -5.85 3.09
C GLU A 142 -22.22 -5.99 2.82
N LYS A 143 -22.94 -4.87 2.79
CA LYS A 143 -24.39 -4.85 2.56
C LYS A 143 -24.76 -5.33 1.15
N ALA A 144 -24.00 -4.94 0.12
CA ALA A 144 -24.25 -5.33 -1.26
C ALA A 144 -24.09 -6.84 -1.48
N LEU A 145 -23.09 -7.44 -0.82
CA LEU A 145 -22.78 -8.87 -0.94
C LEU A 145 -23.45 -9.73 0.14
N LYS A 146 -24.21 -9.13 1.05
CA LYS A 146 -24.96 -9.85 2.08
C LYS A 146 -25.79 -10.99 1.49
N ARG A 147 -25.53 -12.21 2.00
CA ARG A 147 -26.18 -13.47 1.56
C ARG A 147 -26.04 -13.71 0.05
N CYS A 148 -24.93 -13.29 -0.56
CA CYS A 148 -24.60 -13.66 -1.93
C CYS A 148 -24.24 -15.14 -1.99
N LYS A 149 -25.01 -15.94 -2.75
CA LYS A 149 -24.88 -17.42 -2.77
C LYS A 149 -23.53 -17.91 -3.31
N GLY A 150 -22.84 -17.09 -4.11
CA GLY A 150 -21.53 -17.38 -4.69
C GLY A 150 -20.37 -16.69 -3.99
N PHE A 151 -20.62 -15.95 -2.91
CA PHE A 151 -19.57 -15.30 -2.12
C PHE A 151 -19.23 -16.19 -0.91
N LYS A 152 -18.04 -16.78 -0.90
CA LYS A 152 -17.62 -17.80 0.08
C LYS A 152 -16.30 -17.48 0.77
N SER A 153 -15.28 -17.05 0.03
CA SER A 153 -13.92 -16.80 0.54
C SER A 153 -13.18 -15.84 -0.39
N TYR A 154 -12.02 -15.32 0.01
CA TYR A 154 -11.17 -14.48 -0.84
C TYR A 154 -10.87 -15.10 -2.22
N ILE A 155 -10.74 -16.43 -2.30
CA ILE A 155 -10.28 -17.14 -3.50
C ILE A 155 -11.46 -17.72 -4.31
N ASP A 156 -12.51 -18.20 -3.63
CA ASP A 156 -13.57 -19.01 -4.24
C ASP A 156 -14.88 -18.23 -4.43
N ASN A 157 -14.80 -17.00 -4.94
CA ASN A 157 -15.96 -16.17 -5.22
C ASN A 157 -16.41 -16.22 -6.69
N ASP A 158 -17.72 -16.36 -6.90
CA ASP A 158 -18.34 -16.22 -8.22
C ASP A 158 -18.34 -14.74 -8.64
N LYS A 159 -17.31 -14.35 -9.42
CA LYS A 159 -17.15 -12.98 -9.95
C LYS A 159 -18.40 -12.50 -10.71
N VAL A 160 -19.15 -13.38 -11.37
CA VAL A 160 -20.35 -13.02 -12.15
C VAL A 160 -21.50 -12.64 -11.23
N GLU A 161 -21.76 -13.44 -10.20
CA GLU A 161 -22.83 -13.14 -9.24
C GLU A 161 -22.46 -11.94 -8.34
N VAL A 162 -21.19 -11.79 -7.96
CA VAL A 162 -20.68 -10.58 -7.27
C VAL A 162 -20.93 -9.33 -8.12
N ALA A 163 -20.52 -9.34 -9.39
CA ALA A 163 -20.73 -8.22 -10.29
C ALA A 163 -22.23 -7.89 -10.48
N LYS A 164 -23.09 -8.92 -10.56
CA LYS A 164 -24.55 -8.74 -10.60
C LYS A 164 -25.09 -8.08 -9.34
N ARG A 165 -24.54 -8.38 -8.16
CA ARG A 165 -24.94 -7.73 -6.91
C ARG A 165 -24.56 -6.26 -6.90
N PHE A 166 -23.32 -5.92 -7.23
CA PHE A 166 -22.90 -4.53 -7.29
C PHE A 166 -23.68 -3.71 -8.34
N ARG A 167 -23.94 -4.27 -9.53
CA ARG A 167 -24.73 -3.60 -10.57
C ARG A 167 -26.19 -3.32 -10.18
N LYS A 168 -26.74 -3.94 -9.13
CA LYS A 168 -28.07 -3.58 -8.60
C LYS A 168 -28.09 -2.23 -7.88
N HIS A 169 -26.93 -1.77 -7.42
CA HIS A 169 -26.75 -0.47 -6.77
C HIS A 169 -26.32 0.56 -7.83
N ALA A 170 -27.22 0.87 -8.76
CA ALA A 170 -26.95 1.75 -9.90
C ALA A 170 -26.46 3.14 -9.45
N GLU A 171 -26.91 3.61 -8.28
CA GLU A 171 -26.49 4.86 -7.66
C GLU A 171 -25.03 4.87 -7.21
N MET A 172 -24.44 3.69 -6.95
CA MET A 172 -23.04 3.50 -6.54
C MET A 172 -22.16 2.89 -7.64
N MET A 173 -22.63 2.90 -8.88
CA MET A 173 -21.83 2.46 -10.03
C MET A 173 -20.91 3.59 -10.51
N PRO A 174 -19.63 3.29 -10.85
CA PRO A 174 -18.80 4.21 -11.62
C PRO A 174 -19.47 4.51 -12.96
N ASN A 175 -19.58 5.79 -13.34
CA ASN A 175 -20.12 6.18 -14.65
C ASN A 175 -19.03 6.30 -15.71
N THR A 176 -17.78 6.48 -15.26
CA THR A 176 -16.64 6.82 -16.11
C THR A 176 -15.42 6.02 -15.67
N LEU A 177 -14.40 5.97 -16.51
CA LEU A 177 -13.15 5.31 -16.13
C LEU A 177 -12.42 6.11 -15.04
N ASP A 178 -12.56 7.44 -15.03
CA ASP A 178 -12.07 8.27 -13.94
C ASP A 178 -12.75 7.94 -12.60
N ASP A 179 -14.03 7.60 -12.59
CA ASP A 179 -14.70 7.12 -11.37
C ASP A 179 -14.11 5.78 -10.91
N CYS A 180 -13.79 4.86 -11.83
CA CYS A 180 -13.12 3.61 -11.48
C CYS A 180 -11.74 3.86 -10.86
N LEU A 181 -10.92 4.70 -11.50
CA LEU A 181 -9.58 5.05 -10.99
C LEU A 181 -9.66 5.78 -9.65
N HIS A 182 -10.68 6.61 -9.44
CA HIS A 182 -10.93 7.28 -8.15
C HIS A 182 -11.20 6.26 -7.04
N GLU A 183 -12.04 5.26 -7.29
CA GLU A 183 -12.33 4.21 -6.32
C GLU A 183 -11.12 3.29 -6.07
N ILE A 184 -10.38 2.90 -7.10
CA ILE A 184 -9.15 2.10 -6.95
C ILE A 184 -8.13 2.85 -6.08
N ALA A 185 -7.91 4.14 -6.37
CA ALA A 185 -7.02 4.98 -5.58
C ALA A 185 -7.47 5.13 -4.12
N TYR A 186 -8.78 5.11 -3.85
CA TYR A 186 -9.32 5.10 -2.49
C TYR A 186 -8.91 3.82 -1.74
N TRP A 187 -9.08 2.65 -2.36
CA TRP A 187 -8.73 1.36 -1.77
C TRP A 187 -7.23 1.25 -1.50
N ASP A 188 -6.40 1.56 -2.50
CA ASP A 188 -4.95 1.59 -2.38
C ASP A 188 -4.51 2.53 -1.25
N ARG A 189 -5.12 3.73 -1.17
CA ARG A 189 -4.75 4.70 -0.16
C ARG A 189 -5.15 4.24 1.23
N LEU A 190 -6.34 3.68 1.41
CA LEU A 190 -6.79 3.13 2.69
C LEU A 190 -5.86 2.01 3.17
N TYR A 191 -5.47 1.12 2.25
CA TYR A 191 -4.56 0.01 2.52
C TYR A 191 -3.20 0.50 3.04
N VAL A 192 -2.51 1.39 2.30
CA VAL A 192 -1.18 1.86 2.70
C VAL A 192 -1.21 2.69 3.99
N LEU A 193 -2.30 3.42 4.26
CA LEU A 193 -2.45 4.17 5.50
C LEU A 193 -2.60 3.23 6.71
N ARG A 194 -3.41 2.16 6.60
CA ARG A 194 -3.56 1.15 7.67
C ARG A 194 -2.26 0.41 7.96
N HIS A 195 -1.54 -0.03 6.92
CA HIS A 195 -0.23 -0.68 7.08
C HIS A 195 0.87 0.23 7.63
N ALA A 196 0.73 1.55 7.48
CA ALA A 196 1.68 2.49 8.04
C ALA A 196 1.57 2.62 9.56
N VAL A 197 0.36 2.53 10.11
CA VAL A 197 0.10 2.72 11.55
C VAL A 197 0.05 1.43 12.37
N GLY A 198 -0.23 0.28 11.75
CA GLY A 198 -0.31 -0.98 12.47
C GLY A 198 -0.29 -2.21 11.56
N GLU A 199 -0.40 -3.39 12.18
CA GLU A 199 -0.62 -4.63 11.44
C GLU A 199 -2.08 -4.69 11.02
N TRP A 200 -2.31 -4.59 9.72
CA TRP A 200 -3.60 -4.83 9.10
C TRP A 200 -3.46 -6.06 8.21
N GLY A 201 -4.48 -6.94 8.22
CA GLY A 201 -4.53 -8.04 7.25
C GLY A 201 -4.85 -7.54 5.84
N ASP A 202 -5.24 -8.45 4.95
CA ASP A 202 -5.58 -8.09 3.57
C ASP A 202 -6.87 -7.26 3.44
N GLY A 203 -7.58 -7.01 4.55
CA GLY A 203 -8.81 -6.23 4.61
C GLY A 203 -10.09 -7.06 4.47
N MET A 204 -11.23 -6.38 4.31
CA MET A 204 -12.52 -7.05 4.16
C MET A 204 -12.63 -7.73 2.79
N HIS A 205 -13.05 -9.00 2.78
CA HIS A 205 -13.23 -9.77 1.54
C HIS A 205 -14.20 -9.09 0.57
N GLU A 206 -15.23 -8.41 1.08
CA GLU A 206 -16.22 -7.71 0.27
C GLU A 206 -15.63 -6.46 -0.41
N ALA A 207 -14.70 -5.77 0.25
CA ALA A 207 -14.00 -4.63 -0.31
C ALA A 207 -13.03 -5.07 -1.42
N ILE A 208 -12.30 -6.17 -1.21
CA ILE A 208 -11.44 -6.76 -2.24
C ILE A 208 -12.28 -7.19 -3.46
N ALA A 209 -13.43 -7.84 -3.23
CA ALA A 209 -14.33 -8.23 -4.31
C ALA A 209 -14.87 -7.01 -5.07
N ARG A 210 -15.05 -5.87 -4.39
CA ARG A 210 -15.42 -4.61 -5.02
C ARG A 210 -14.29 -4.03 -5.87
N ASP A 211 -13.06 -4.04 -5.37
CA ASP A 211 -11.89 -3.58 -6.11
C ASP A 211 -11.73 -4.36 -7.43
N TRP A 212 -11.75 -5.69 -7.39
CA TRP A 212 -11.72 -6.52 -8.61
C TRP A 212 -12.86 -6.23 -9.57
N PHE A 213 -14.07 -6.00 -9.05
CA PHE A 213 -15.21 -5.63 -9.86
C PHE A 213 -14.96 -4.31 -10.60
N VAL A 214 -14.44 -3.30 -9.91
CA VAL A 214 -14.15 -1.97 -10.48
C VAL A 214 -13.00 -2.01 -11.47
N GLN A 215 -11.95 -2.80 -11.20
CA GLN A 215 -10.87 -3.05 -12.17
C GLN A 215 -11.43 -3.70 -13.45
N GLY A 216 -12.34 -4.65 -13.33
CA GLY A 216 -13.03 -5.25 -14.49
C GLY A 216 -13.78 -4.24 -15.35
N LEU A 217 -14.39 -3.22 -14.73
CA LEU A 217 -15.10 -2.15 -15.45
C LEU A 217 -14.17 -1.31 -16.35
N LEU A 218 -12.86 -1.31 -16.13
CA LEU A 218 -11.90 -0.63 -17.02
C LEU A 218 -11.91 -1.20 -18.44
N SER A 219 -12.30 -2.47 -18.60
CA SER A 219 -12.47 -3.13 -19.89
C SER A 219 -13.88 -2.98 -20.50
N GLU A 220 -14.84 -2.46 -19.74
CA GLU A 220 -16.25 -2.36 -20.15
C GLU A 220 -16.71 -0.93 -20.43
N ILE A 221 -16.30 0.03 -19.58
CA ILE A 221 -16.72 1.43 -19.68
C ILE A 221 -15.93 2.10 -20.81
N LYS A 222 -16.63 2.73 -21.75
CA LYS A 222 -15.98 3.47 -22.84
C LYS A 222 -15.32 4.74 -22.31
N PRO A 223 -14.06 5.05 -22.68
CA PRO A 223 -13.44 6.32 -22.36
C PRO A 223 -14.24 7.47 -22.98
N ARG A 224 -14.38 8.56 -22.24
CA ARG A 224 -15.06 9.77 -22.72
C ARG A 224 -14.17 10.59 -23.64
N ASN A 225 -12.87 10.52 -23.42
CA ASN A 225 -11.85 11.24 -24.16
C ASN A 225 -10.50 10.52 -24.09
N LYS A 226 -9.56 10.95 -24.94
CA LYS A 226 -8.21 10.40 -25.02
C LYS A 226 -7.42 10.51 -23.71
N TYR A 227 -7.62 11.57 -22.92
CA TYR A 227 -6.89 11.75 -21.65
C TYR A 227 -7.30 10.73 -20.60
N GLU A 228 -8.59 10.42 -20.51
CA GLU A 228 -9.12 9.37 -19.64
C GLU A 228 -8.59 7.99 -20.05
N ALA A 229 -8.54 7.71 -21.35
CA ALA A 229 -7.93 6.47 -21.85
C ALA A 229 -6.43 6.36 -21.51
N LEU A 230 -5.68 7.45 -21.64
CA LEU A 230 -4.24 7.47 -21.27
C LEU A 230 -4.04 7.21 -19.77
N ARG A 231 -4.84 7.81 -18.89
CA ARG A 231 -4.76 7.55 -17.44
C ARG A 231 -4.99 6.08 -17.09
N VAL A 232 -5.96 5.43 -17.74
CA VAL A 232 -6.19 3.99 -17.53
C VAL A 232 -5.03 3.15 -18.03
N LEU A 233 -4.43 3.52 -19.16
CA LEU A 233 -3.26 2.83 -19.68
C LEU A 233 -2.05 2.99 -18.74
N ASP A 234 -1.82 4.20 -18.22
CA ASP A 234 -0.75 4.47 -17.26
C ASP A 234 -0.95 3.67 -15.97
N TYR A 235 -2.19 3.59 -15.46
CA TYR A 235 -2.54 2.72 -14.34
C TYR A 235 -2.23 1.25 -14.66
N ALA A 236 -2.76 0.72 -15.77
CA ALA A 236 -2.62 -0.68 -16.13
C ALA A 236 -1.15 -1.10 -16.36
N ALA A 237 -0.30 -0.17 -16.80
CA ALA A 237 1.13 -0.42 -17.00
C ALA A 237 1.92 -0.65 -15.70
N HIS A 238 1.41 -0.16 -14.56
CA HIS A 238 2.11 -0.23 -13.26
C HIS A 238 1.36 -1.09 -12.22
N ALA A 239 0.08 -1.38 -12.44
CA ALA A 239 -0.71 -2.20 -11.53
C ALA A 239 -0.26 -3.66 -11.56
N GLU A 240 0.27 -4.15 -10.43
CA GLU A 240 0.67 -5.55 -10.28
C GLU A 240 -0.52 -6.51 -10.26
N SER A 241 -1.72 -6.00 -9.97
CA SER A 241 -2.98 -6.77 -9.93
C SER A 241 -3.55 -7.11 -11.30
N ILE A 242 -3.14 -6.40 -12.36
CA ILE A 242 -3.70 -6.57 -13.70
C ILE A 242 -2.94 -7.68 -14.43
N GLU A 243 -3.64 -8.79 -14.70
CA GLU A 243 -3.08 -9.88 -15.48
C GLU A 243 -2.96 -9.52 -16.98
N HIS A 244 -2.13 -10.27 -17.71
CA HIS A 244 -1.88 -10.00 -19.13
C HIS A 244 -3.18 -9.97 -19.97
N ASP A 245 -4.08 -10.93 -19.75
CA ASP A 245 -5.33 -11.05 -20.50
C ASP A 245 -6.29 -9.88 -20.18
N GLU A 246 -6.28 -9.40 -18.94
CA GLU A 246 -7.04 -8.23 -18.51
C GLU A 246 -6.47 -6.95 -19.13
N MET A 247 -5.13 -6.80 -19.14
CA MET A 247 -4.45 -5.70 -19.82
C MET A 247 -4.82 -5.64 -21.30
N VAL A 248 -4.83 -6.78 -22.00
CA VAL A 248 -5.25 -6.86 -23.42
C VAL A 248 -6.71 -6.43 -23.59
N SER A 249 -7.59 -6.84 -22.68
CA SER A 249 -9.02 -6.49 -22.72
C SER A 249 -9.25 -5.00 -22.49
N ILE A 250 -8.55 -4.40 -21.53
CA ILE A 250 -8.53 -2.95 -21.29
C ILE A 250 -8.04 -2.22 -22.54
N ALA A 251 -6.89 -2.62 -23.10
CA ALA A 251 -6.32 -1.97 -24.28
C ALA A 251 -7.28 -2.00 -25.48
N ARG A 252 -7.97 -3.12 -25.71
CA ARG A 252 -8.99 -3.24 -26.78
C ARG A 252 -10.14 -2.26 -26.58
N ASN A 253 -10.66 -2.14 -25.35
CA ASN A 253 -11.73 -1.20 -25.03
C ASN A 253 -11.31 0.26 -25.29
N LEU A 254 -10.10 0.63 -24.85
CA LEU A 254 -9.56 1.97 -25.01
C LEU A 254 -9.35 2.36 -26.49
N ILE A 255 -8.91 1.42 -27.32
CA ILE A 255 -8.71 1.64 -28.77
C ILE A 255 -10.06 1.73 -29.50
N ALA A 256 -11.00 0.83 -29.19
CA ALA A 256 -12.30 0.76 -29.87
C ALA A 256 -13.17 2.01 -29.69
N ALA A 257 -12.90 2.81 -28.66
CA ALA A 257 -13.60 4.07 -28.42
C ALA A 257 -12.91 5.30 -29.07
N GLY A 258 -11.69 5.14 -29.59
CA GLY A 258 -10.96 6.17 -30.32
C GLY A 258 -11.08 6.08 -31.85
N ALA A 259 -11.75 5.04 -32.36
CA ALA A 259 -12.09 4.83 -33.77
C ALA A 259 -13.54 5.23 -34.04
#